data_AF-A0A2I1G1Z7-F1
#
_entry.id   AF-A0A2I1G1Z7-F1
#
_cell.length_a   1.000
_cell.length_b   1.000
_cell.length_c   1.000
_cell.angle_alpha   90.00
_cell.angle_beta   90.00
_cell.angle_gamma   90.00
#
_symmetry.space_group_name_H-M   'P 1'
#
loop_
_entity.id
_entity.type
_entity.pdbx_description
1 polymer ?
#
loop_
_entity_poly.entity_id
_entity_poly.type
_entity_poly.pdbx_seq_one_letter_code
_entity_poly.pdbx_strand_id
1 'polypeptide(L)' 'MLEQSENTFSSRVFVHDYPNSSKIEAHYQSNGKLYNSYYNIISLGTYPPSPKFTQKPRNNAPNI' A
#
# COMPACT_ATOMS: atom_id res chain seq x y z
N MET A 1 -11.27 26.67 0.66
CA MET A 1 -10.31 25.74 1.27
C MET A 1 -11.10 24.60 1.84
N LEU A 2 -10.93 23.39 1.31
CA LEU A 2 -11.59 22.19 1.81
C LEU A 2 -10.50 21.33 2.47
N GLU A 3 -10.69 21.01 3.74
CA GLU A 3 -9.79 20.18 4.53
C GLU A 3 -9.55 18.84 3.83
N GLN A 4 -8.29 18.57 3.51
CA GLN A 4 -7.83 17.27 3.05
C GLN A 4 -7.68 16.38 4.29
N SER A 5 -8.74 15.64 4.59
CA SER A 5 -8.70 14.58 5.61
C SER A 5 -7.58 13.60 5.28
N GLU A 6 -6.66 13.41 6.23
CA GLU A 6 -5.59 12.41 6.23
C GLU A 6 -6.16 10.99 6.05
N ASN A 7 -6.37 10.57 4.81
CA ASN A 7 -6.53 9.17 4.46
C ASN A 7 -5.36 8.81 3.54
N THR A 8 -4.20 8.62 4.16
CA THR A 8 -2.86 8.46 3.56
C THR A 8 -2.68 7.09 2.88
N PHE A 9 -3.72 6.56 2.24
CA PHE A 9 -3.59 5.48 1.28
C PHE A 9 -3.50 6.12 -0.10
N SER A 10 -2.31 6.04 -0.71
CA SER A 10 -2.10 6.44 -2.10
C SER A 10 -3.19 5.80 -2.97
N SER A 11 -3.96 6.60 -3.71
CA SER A 11 -5.00 6.16 -4.66
C SER A 11 -4.43 5.43 -5.88
N ARG A 12 -3.34 4.70 -5.68
CA ARG A 12 -2.55 4.04 -6.71
C ARG A 12 -3.27 2.78 -7.16
N VAL A 13 -3.50 2.71 -8.46
CA VAL A 13 -4.05 1.53 -9.13
C VAL A 13 -2.88 0.71 -9.64
N PHE A 14 -2.93 -0.60 -9.43
CA PHE A 14 -1.92 -1.55 -9.87
C PHE A 14 -2.50 -2.43 -10.98
N VAL A 15 -1.78 -2.53 -12.10
CA VAL A 15 -2.15 -3.35 -13.26
C VAL A 15 -1.05 -4.39 -13.45
N HIS A 16 -1.43 -5.66 -13.53
CA HIS A 16 -0.50 -6.77 -13.73
C HIS A 16 -1.16 -7.92 -14.50
N ASP A 17 -0.33 -8.74 -15.12
CA ASP A 17 -0.71 -9.98 -15.82
C ASP A 17 0.13 -11.17 -15.32
N TYR A 18 0.33 -11.25 -14.00
CA TYR A 18 0.97 -12.41 -13.39
C TYR A 18 0.02 -13.64 -13.51
N PRO A 19 0.51 -14.85 -13.87
CA PRO A 19 1.93 -15.25 -14.01
C PRO A 19 2.57 -15.03 -15.39
N ASN A 20 1.83 -14.58 -16.40
CA ASN A 20 2.34 -14.40 -17.77
C ASN A 20 3.42 -13.31 -17.86
N SER A 21 3.38 -12.34 -16.96
CA SER A 21 4.37 -11.27 -16.82
C SER A 21 4.71 -11.01 -15.35
N SER A 22 5.99 -10.80 -15.08
CA SER A 22 6.47 -10.34 -13.76
C SER A 22 6.33 -8.82 -13.57
N LYS A 23 5.92 -8.07 -14.60
CA LYS A 23 5.81 -6.61 -14.52
C LYS A 23 4.51 -6.20 -13.85
N ILE A 24 4.62 -5.24 -12.94
CA ILE A 24 3.49 -4.53 -12.35
C ILE A 24 3.64 -3.06 -12.72
N GLU A 25 2.62 -2.50 -13.35
CA GLU A 25 2.49 -1.06 -13.54
C GLU A 25 1.64 -0.49 -12.41
N ALA A 26 2.06 0.65 -11.87
CA ALA A 26 1.30 1.36 -10.85
C ALA A 26 1.13 2.81 -11.24
N HIS A 27 -0.12 3.27 -11.26
CA HIS A 27 -0.46 4.63 -11.66
C HIS A 27 -1.25 5.34 -10.57
N TYR A 28 -0.98 6.62 -10.37
CA TYR A 28 -1.77 7.48 -9.52
C TYR A 28 -1.89 8.88 -10.11
N GLN A 29 -2.97 9.57 -9.78
CA GLN A 29 -3.17 10.96 -10.16
C GLN A 29 -2.97 11.86 -8.94
N SER A 30 -2.22 12.93 -9.12
CA SER A 30 -2.07 13.98 -8.12
C SER A 30 -1.99 15.34 -8.82
N ASN A 31 -2.77 16.31 -8.35
CA ASN A 31 -2.86 17.65 -8.94
C ASN A 31 -3.11 17.64 -10.46
N GLY A 32 -3.97 16.72 -10.94
CA GLY A 32 -4.29 16.58 -12.36
C GLY A 32 -3.16 15.97 -13.23
N LYS A 33 -2.05 15.56 -12.63
CA LYS A 33 -0.94 14.90 -13.31
C LYS A 33 -0.94 13.39 -13.03
N LEU A 34 -0.75 12.61 -14.07
CA LEU A 34 -0.56 11.16 -14.00
C LEU A 34 0.90 10.84 -13.68
N TYR A 35 1.11 9.93 -12.72
CA TYR A 35 2.42 9.44 -12.33
C TYR A 35 2.44 7.92 -12.42
N ASN A 36 3.49 7.37 -13.01
CA ASN A 36 3.65 5.93 -13.24
C ASN A 36 4.88 5.41 -12.50
N SER A 37 4.80 4.19 -11.99
CA SER A 37 5.91 3.43 -11.43
C SER A 37 5.84 2.00 -11.93
N TYR A 38 6.98 1.36 -12.11
CA TYR A 38 7.07 -0.01 -12.61
C TYR A 38 7.83 -0.87 -11.61
N TYR A 39 7.32 -2.06 -11.36
CA TYR A 39 7.91 -3.04 -10.46
C TYR A 39 8.05 -4.38 -11.17
N ASN A 40 9.03 -5.18 -10.73
CA ASN A 40 9.18 -6.56 -11.17
C ASN A 40 8.94 -7.49 -9.97
N ILE A 41 8.13 -8.52 -10.19
CA ILE A 41 7.96 -9.64 -9.26
C ILE A 41 9.20 -10.52 -9.37
N ILE A 42 10.01 -10.56 -8.30
CA ILE A 42 11.23 -11.39 -8.23
C ILE A 42 10.98 -12.75 -7.58
N SER A 43 9.98 -12.84 -6.71
CA SER A 43 9.56 -14.07 -6.04
C SER A 43 8.15 -13.89 -5.48
N LEU A 44 7.44 -15.01 -5.29
CA LEU A 44 6.22 -15.03 -4.49
C LEU A 44 6.54 -15.47 -3.07
N GLY A 45 6.02 -14.76 -2.09
CA GLY A 45 6.04 -15.19 -0.69
C GLY A 45 4.85 -16.08 -0.39
N THR A 46 5.05 -17.12 0.43
CA THR A 46 3.95 -17.84 1.08
C THR A 46 3.52 -17.07 2.33
N TYR A 47 2.37 -16.41 2.27
CA TYR A 47 1.74 -15.90 3.48
C TYR A 47 1.14 -17.07 4.27
N PRO A 48 1.40 -17.18 5.58
CA PRO A 48 0.68 -18.14 6.41
C PRO A 48 -0.82 -17.80 6.36
N PRO A 49 -1.72 -18.80 6.25
CA PRO A 49 -3.16 -18.59 6.07
C PRO A 49 -3.83 -17.81 7.21
N SER A 50 -3.18 -17.72 8.37
CA SER A 50 -3.63 -16.95 9.53
C SER A 50 -2.62 -15.85 9.86
N PRO A 51 -2.73 -14.64 9.28
CA PRO A 51 -1.92 -13.51 9.71
C PRO A 51 -2.22 -13.21 11.18
N LYS A 52 -1.22 -13.34 12.06
CA LYS A 52 -1.34 -12.90 13.45
C LYS A 52 -1.31 -11.37 13.46
N PHE A 53 -2.46 -10.74 13.70
CA PHE A 53 -2.51 -9.32 13.96
C PHE A 53 -1.84 -9.05 15.31
N THR A 54 -0.72 -8.34 15.28
CA THR A 54 -0.09 -7.80 16.48
C THR A 54 -0.47 -6.34 16.61
N GLN A 55 -1.11 -5.98 17.74
CA GLN A 55 -1.32 -4.59 18.11
C GLN A 55 -0.16 -4.19 19.03
N LYS A 56 0.52 -3.07 18.73
CA LYS A 56 1.44 -2.50 19.72
C LYS A 56 0.63 -2.17 20.97
N PRO A 57 1.06 -2.59 22.17
CA PRO A 57 0.38 -2.20 23.39
C PRO A 57 0.35 -0.67 23.44
N ARG A 58 -0.84 -0.11 23.71
CA ARG A 58 -0.98 1.31 24.00
C ARG A 58 -0.28 1.53 25.34
N ASN A 59 0.87 2.18 25.34
CA ASN A 59 1.48 2.69 26.56
C ASN A 59 0.53 3.78 27.11
N ASN A 60 -0.50 3.37 27.84
CA ASN A 60 -1.15 4.26 28.78
C ASN A 60 -0.16 4.43 29.93
N ALA A 61 0.79 5.35 29.76
CA ALA A 61 1.55 5.85 30.89
C ALA A 61 0.52 6.36 31.92
N PRO A 62 0.54 5.88 33.18
CA PRO A 62 -0.26 6.50 34.21
C PRO A 62 0.23 7.94 34.36
N ASN A 63 -0.66 8.89 34.15
CA ASN A 63 -0.44 10.26 34.62
C ASN A 63 -0.31 10.16 36.15
N ILE A 64 0.90 10.40 36.65
CA ILE A 64 1.16 10.66 38.07
C ILE A 64 0.92 12.15 38.30
#